data_AF-A0A8S3K1C3-F1
#
_entry.id   AF-A0A8S3K1C3-F1
#
_cell.length_a   1.000
_cell.length_b   1.000
_cell.length_c   1.000
_cell.angle_alpha   90.00
_cell.angle_beta   90.00
_cell.angle_gamma   90.00
#
_symmetry.space_group_name_H-M   'P 1'
#
loop_
_entity.id
_entity.type
_entity.pdbx_description
1 polymer ?
#
loop_
_entity_poly.entity_id
_entity_poly.type
_entity_poly.pdbx_seq_one_letter_code
_entity_poly.pdbx_strand_id
1 'polypeptide(L)' 'RCSTTRDASYLMIYEGPSNISSQPIMNFSSDQLTSLEATIVNDYIVILAGTADGKIKK' A
#
# COMPACT_ATOMS: atom_id res chain seq x y z
N ARG A 1 30.13 4.51 43.71
CA ARG A 1 30.14 4.41 42.23
C ARG A 1 28.75 3.93 41.82
N CYS A 2 27.88 4.84 41.36
CA CYS A 2 26.56 4.47 40.87
C CYS A 2 26.69 4.26 39.35
N SER A 3 26.42 3.03 38.89
CA SER A 3 26.27 2.72 37.47
C SER A 3 24.77 2.68 37.20
N THR A 4 24.27 3.67 36.48
CA THR A 4 22.97 3.60 35.82
C THR A 4 23.23 3.45 34.34
N THR A 5 23.28 2.19 33.91
CA THR A 5 23.19 1.80 32.51
C THR A 5 22.03 2.54 31.86
N ARG A 6 22.30 3.20 30.74
CA ARG A 6 21.30 3.88 29.91
C ARG A 6 20.21 2.87 29.55
N ASP A 7 19.04 3.02 30.16
CA ASP A 7 17.82 2.43 29.63
C ASP A 7 17.62 3.07 28.26
N ALA A 8 17.99 2.34 27.22
CA ALA A 8 17.55 2.62 25.87
C ALA A 8 16.03 2.41 25.91
N SER A 9 15.31 3.48 26.24
CA SER A 9 13.87 3.59 26.07
C SER A 9 13.52 3.01 24.72
N TYR A 10 12.96 1.79 24.73
CA TYR A 10 12.52 1.08 23.54
C TYR A 10 11.46 1.93 22.87
N LEU A 11 11.89 2.72 21.89
CA LEU A 11 11.00 3.47 21.03
C LEU A 11 10.33 2.43 20.13
N MET A 12 9.15 1.97 20.53
CA MET A 12 8.37 1.04 19.71
C MET A 12 7.86 1.81 18.48
N ILE A 13 8.53 1.62 17.35
CA ILE A 13 8.05 2.10 16.07
C ILE A 13 6.96 1.12 15.63
N TYR A 14 5.72 1.59 15.51
CA TYR A 14 4.66 0.82 14.87
C TYR A 14 4.95 0.73 13.38
N GLU A 15 5.41 -0.44 12.91
CA GLU A 15 5.84 -0.62 11.52
C GLU A 15 4.69 -0.68 10.51
N GLY A 16 3.44 -0.82 10.99
CA GLY A 16 2.25 -0.87 10.13
C GLY A 16 2.23 -2.06 9.15
N PRO A 17 1.14 -2.23 8.39
CA PRO A 17 1.10 -3.23 7.32
C PRO A 17 2.10 -2.86 6.22
N SER A 18 2.95 -3.82 5.86
CA SER A 18 3.86 -3.71 4.72
C SER A 18 3.20 -4.20 3.43
N ASN A 19 3.53 -3.55 2.32
CA ASN A 19 3.09 -4.01 1.01
C ASN A 19 3.80 -5.31 0.63
N ILE A 20 3.09 -6.21 -0.07
CA ILE A 20 3.66 -7.45 -0.61
C ILE A 20 4.86 -7.15 -1.54
N SER A 21 4.80 -6.04 -2.25
CA SER A 21 5.88 -5.50 -3.05
C SER A 21 5.98 -3.98 -2.85
N SER A 22 7.20 -3.45 -2.81
CA SER A 22 7.44 -2.01 -2.80
C SER A 22 7.27 -1.37 -4.18
N GLN A 23 7.10 -2.19 -5.23
CA GLN A 23 6.85 -1.73 -6.58
C GLN A 23 5.33 -1.59 -6.80
N PRO A 24 4.84 -0.43 -7.25
CA PRO A 24 3.42 -0.27 -7.55
C PRO A 24 3.01 -1.22 -8.68
N ILE A 25 1.90 -1.92 -8.50
CA ILE A 25 1.38 -2.91 -9.46
C ILE A 25 0.94 -2.22 -10.77
N MET A 26 0.44 -0.98 -10.68
CA MET A 26 0.06 -0.15 -11.81
C MET A 26 0.37 1.32 -11.54
N ASN A 27 0.75 2.06 -12.58
CA ASN A 27 0.99 3.49 -12.53
C ASN A 27 -0.07 4.24 -13.36
N PHE A 28 -0.93 5.00 -12.70
CA PHE A 28 -1.98 5.82 -13.34
C PHE A 28 -1.60 7.29 -13.34
N SER A 29 -0.42 7.61 -13.88
CA SER A 29 0.25 8.91 -13.75
C SER A 29 -0.54 10.13 -14.25
N SER A 30 -1.65 9.95 -14.97
CA SER A 30 -2.52 11.04 -15.44
C SER A 30 -3.93 11.02 -14.86
N ASP A 31 -4.34 9.95 -14.18
CA ASP A 31 -5.73 9.72 -13.83
C ASP A 31 -5.88 9.66 -12.32
N GLN A 32 -6.65 10.58 -11.77
CA GLN A 32 -7.05 10.49 -10.38
C GLN A 32 -8.01 9.30 -10.23
N LEU A 33 -7.54 8.23 -9.58
CA LEU A 33 -8.36 7.07 -9.28
C LEU A 33 -9.36 7.39 -8.16
N THR A 34 -10.60 6.98 -8.34
CA THR A 34 -11.71 7.20 -7.38
C THR A 34 -12.22 5.90 -6.78
N SER A 35 -12.13 4.78 -7.51
CA SER A 35 -12.52 3.45 -7.05
C SER A 35 -11.59 2.39 -7.61
N LEU A 36 -11.48 1.27 -6.89
CA LEU A 36 -10.69 0.11 -7.32
C LEU A 36 -11.42 -1.16 -6.90
N GLU A 37 -11.74 -2.00 -7.88
CA GLU A 37 -12.35 -3.31 -7.68
C GLU A 37 -11.40 -4.38 -8.22
N ALA A 38 -11.23 -5.47 -7.49
CA ALA A 38 -10.38 -6.58 -7.92
C ALA A 38 -11.18 -7.88 -7.88
N THR A 39 -11.05 -8.69 -8.93
CA THR A 39 -11.68 -10.02 -9.02
C THR A 39 -10.69 -11.04 -9.55
N ILE A 40 -10.92 -12.32 -9.24
CA ILE A 40 -10.09 -13.43 -9.69
C ILE A 40 -10.79 -14.11 -10.86
N VAL A 41 -10.11 -14.18 -12.00
CA VAL A 41 -10.58 -14.89 -13.20
C VAL A 41 -9.46 -15.80 -13.68
N ASN A 42 -9.68 -17.12 -13.64
CA ASN A 42 -8.72 -18.14 -14.11
C ASN A 42 -7.29 -17.88 -13.59
N ASP A 43 -7.14 -17.71 -12.28
CA ASP A 43 -5.87 -17.45 -11.59
C ASP A 43 -5.23 -16.08 -11.85
N TYR A 44 -5.90 -15.18 -12.57
CA TYR A 44 -5.48 -13.79 -12.73
C TYR A 44 -6.25 -12.87 -11.80
N ILE A 45 -5.54 -11.93 -11.18
CA ILE A 45 -6.17 -10.78 -10.51
C ILE A 45 -6.46 -9.74 -11.59
N VAL A 46 -7.74 -9.52 -11.87
CA VAL A 46 -8.22 -8.46 -12.74
C VAL A 46 -8.58 -7.26 -11.87
N ILE A 47 -7.98 -6.11 -12.18
CA ILE A 47 -8.21 -4.87 -11.44
C ILE A 47 -9.00 -3.93 -12.35
N LEU A 48 -10.15 -3.44 -11.88
CA LEU A 48 -10.92 -2.39 -12.50
C LEU A 48 -10.73 -1.11 -11.69
N ALA A 49 -10.24 -0.06 -12.34
CA ALA A 49 -9.97 1.22 -11.71
C ALA A 49 -10.92 2.29 -12.28
N GLY A 50 -11.76 2.86 -11.42
CA GLY A 50 -12.58 4.01 -11.74
C GLY A 50 -11.76 5.30 -11.67
N THR A 51 -11.95 6.18 -12.64
CA THR A 51 -11.23 7.46 -12.74
C THR A 51 -12.17 8.64 -12.48
N ALA A 52 -11.62 9.77 -12.05
CA ALA A 52 -12.39 10.98 -11.74
C ALA A 52 -13.11 11.58 -12.96
N ASP A 53 -12.70 11.24 -14.19
CA ASP A 53 -13.40 11.61 -15.43
C ASP A 53 -14.54 10.63 -15.79
N GLY A 54 -14.87 9.70 -14.91
CA GLY A 54 -15.99 8.76 -15.05
C GLY A 54 -15.71 7.55 -15.94
N LYS A 55 -14.44 7.29 -16.28
CA LYS A 55 -14.05 6.10 -17.06
C LYS A 55 -13.67 4.94 -16.15
N ILE A 56 -13.63 3.75 -16.74
CA ILE A 56 -13.14 2.52 -16.11
C ILE A 56 -11.92 2.04 -16.91
N LYS A 57 -10.82 1.79 -16.22
CA LYS A 57 -9.61 1.16 -16.75
C LYS A 57 -9.48 -0.27 -16.21
N LYS A 58 -8.94 -1.19 -17.01
CA LYS A 58 -8.73 -2.61 -16.68
C LYS A 58 -7.28 -2.99 -16.93
#